data_AF-A0A412N5A9-F1
#
_entry.id   AF-A0A412N5A9-F1
#
_cell.length_a   1.000
_cell.length_b   1.000
_cell.length_c   1.000
_cell.angle_alpha   90.00
_cell.angle_beta   90.00
_cell.angle_gamma   90.00
#
_symmetry.space_group_name_H-M   'P 1'
#
loop_
_entity.id
_entity.type
_entity.pdbx_description
1 polymer ?
#
loop_
_entity_poly.entity_id
_entity_poly.type
_entity_poly.pdbx_seq_one_letter_code
_entity_poly.pdbx_strand_id
1 'polypeptide(L)'
;MGTGFSSRSGQATVNITRISEDSLEVTATCDSLARQVLILTEENTRIRDELMEEKKKPPPEVVREPTGLQWFQIWMGRISLLYLAFRLLKRRFTKIL
;
A
#
# COMPACT_ATOMS: atom_id res chain seq x y z
N MET A 1 51.81 -0.87 30.84
CA MET A 1 50.54 -1.60 30.63
C MET A 1 49.44 -0.81 31.36
N GLY A 2 48.83 0.16 30.69
CA GLY A 2 47.89 1.10 31.32
C GLY A 2 46.48 0.52 31.40
N THR A 3 45.85 0.63 32.57
CA THR A 3 44.45 0.24 32.80
C THR A 3 43.53 1.28 32.15
N GLY A 4 42.83 0.93 31.09
CA GLY A 4 41.76 1.75 30.50
C GLY A 4 40.41 1.37 31.12
N PHE A 5 39.60 2.36 31.49
CA PHE A 5 38.23 2.12 31.97
C PHE A 5 37.25 2.67 30.95
N SER A 6 36.45 1.78 30.36
CA SER A 6 35.38 2.15 29.44
C SER A 6 34.03 1.91 30.13
N SER A 7 33.22 2.95 30.25
CA SER A 7 31.85 2.83 30.76
C SER A 7 30.86 3.26 29.68
N ARG A 8 29.83 2.44 29.48
CA ARG A 8 28.77 2.68 28.50
C ARG A 8 27.44 2.83 29.23
N SER A 9 26.76 3.93 28.99
CA SER A 9 25.39 4.16 29.46
C SER A 9 24.51 4.50 28.25
N GLY A 10 23.68 3.55 27.84
CA GLY A 10 22.84 3.69 26.64
C GLY A 10 23.65 3.91 25.34
N GLN A 11 23.44 5.07 24.73
CA GLN A 11 24.10 5.53 23.49
C GLN A 11 25.33 6.41 23.73
N ALA A 12 25.68 6.65 25.00
CA ALA A 12 26.89 7.39 25.37
C ALA A 12 27.98 6.41 25.82
N THR A 13 29.17 6.55 25.23
CA THR A 13 30.36 5.79 25.63
C THR A 13 31.42 6.75 26.11
N VAL A 14 31.95 6.50 27.31
CA VAL A 14 33.07 7.24 27.86
C VAL A 14 34.26 6.30 27.93
N ASN A 15 35.32 6.65 27.20
CA ASN A 15 36.57 5.93 27.23
C ASN A 15 37.59 6.75 28.01
N ILE A 16 38.16 6.17 29.06
CA ILE A 16 39.21 6.79 29.88
C ILE A 16 40.48 6.00 29.63
N THR A 17 41.44 6.63 28.94
CA THR A 17 42.75 6.04 28.70
C THR A 17 43.82 6.78 29.50
N ARG A 18 44.67 6.02 30.18
CA ARG A 18 45.79 6.58 30.97
C ARG A 18 47.03 6.60 30.08
N ILE A 19 47.46 7.80 29.69
CA ILE A 19 48.62 7.99 28.80
C ILE A 19 49.92 8.09 29.61
N SER A 20 49.89 8.61 30.85
CA SER A 20 51.06 8.70 31.76
C SER A 20 50.65 8.75 33.25
N GLU A 21 51.61 8.79 34.19
CA GLU A 21 51.36 8.75 35.64
C GLU A 21 50.43 9.88 36.13
N ASP A 22 50.46 11.06 35.50
CA ASP A 22 49.72 12.26 35.90
C ASP A 22 48.63 12.75 34.92
N SER A 23 48.39 12.07 33.79
CA SER A 23 47.42 12.54 32.78
C SER A 23 46.42 11.47 32.34
N LEU A 24 45.15 11.87 32.33
CA LEU A 24 44.00 11.07 31.92
C LEU A 24 43.38 11.72 30.67
N GLU A 25 43.25 10.96 29.59
CA GLU A 25 42.47 11.38 28.41
C GLU A 25 41.08 10.78 28.50
N VAL A 26 40.07 11.65 28.51
CA VAL A 26 38.66 11.29 28.61
C VAL A 26 37.99 11.59 27.27
N THR A 27 37.66 10.55 26.52
CA THR A 27 36.89 10.66 25.28
C THR A 27 35.43 10.33 25.57
N ALA A 28 34.55 11.34 25.47
CA ALA A 28 33.11 11.15 25.56
C ALA A 28 32.50 11.18 24.15
N THR A 29 31.98 10.04 23.69
CA THR A 29 31.29 9.93 22.40
C THR A 29 29.79 9.82 22.66
N CYS A 30 29.06 10.89 22.33
CA CYS A 30 27.60 10.93 22.33
C CYS A 30 27.11 10.68 20.91
N ASP A 31 26.53 9.51 20.67
CA ASP A 31 26.19 9.09 19.31
C ASP A 31 24.89 9.77 18.82
N SER A 32 25.03 10.96 18.24
CA SER A 32 23.95 11.68 17.57
C SER A 32 23.41 10.94 16.35
N LEU A 33 24.17 9.98 15.78
CA LEU A 33 23.75 9.16 14.66
C LEU A 33 22.79 8.07 15.12
N ALA A 34 23.05 7.43 16.26
CA ALA A 34 22.14 6.44 16.84
C ALA A 34 20.74 7.02 17.12
N ARG A 35 20.66 8.27 17.58
CA ARG A 35 19.38 8.98 17.74
C ARG A 35 18.68 9.22 16.41
N GLN A 36 19.42 9.63 15.38
CA GLN A 36 18.85 9.85 14.04
C GLN A 36 18.31 8.56 13.43
N VAL A 37 19.03 7.45 13.57
CA VAL A 37 18.57 6.13 13.08
C VAL A 37 17.27 5.73 13.75
N LEU A 38 17.14 5.92 15.07
CA LEU A 38 15.91 5.61 15.80
C LEU A 38 14.71 6.41 15.26
N ILE A 39 14.87 7.74 15.10
CA ILE A 39 13.83 8.62 14.56
C ILE A 39 13.45 8.18 13.13
N LEU A 40 14.46 7.89 12.30
CA LEU A 40 14.22 7.47 10.92
C LEU A 40 13.49 6.13 10.83
N THR A 41 13.75 5.20 11.76
CA THR A 41 13.05 3.91 11.81
C THR A 41 11.59 4.09 12.20
N GLU A 42 11.29 4.97 13.16
CA GLU A 42 9.93 5.26 13.58
C GLU A 42 9.10 5.87 12.44
N GLU A 43 9.67 6.86 11.74
CA GLU A 43 9.03 7.48 10.57
C GLU A 43 8.78 6.47 9.43
N ASN A 44 9.74 5.58 9.17
CA ASN A 44 9.54 4.51 8.17
C ASN A 44 8.41 3.56 8.56
N THR A 45 8.31 3.19 9.84
CA THR A 45 7.21 2.33 10.31
C THR A 45 5.85 3.03 10.17
N ARG A 46 5.78 4.32 10.51
CA ARG A 46 4.56 5.13 10.38
C ARG A 46 4.08 5.23 8.94
N ILE A 47 4.96 5.63 8.01
CA ILE A 47 4.62 5.75 6.59
C ILE A 47 4.17 4.41 6.02
N ARG A 48 4.81 3.32 6.43
CA ARG A 48 4.45 1.97 5.98
C ARG A 48 3.05 1.56 6.44
N ASP A 49 2.68 1.89 7.67
CA ASP A 49 1.36 1.59 8.21
C ASP A 49 0.26 2.40 7.52
N GLU A 50 0.50 3.70 7.28
CA GLU A 50 -0.41 4.57 6.51
C GLU A 50 -0.64 4.03 5.08
N LEU A 51 0.43 3.61 4.38
CA LEU A 51 0.34 2.98 3.06
C LEU A 51 -0.38 1.62 3.10
N MET A 52 -0.20 0.84 4.17
CA MET A 52 -0.88 -0.44 4.32
C MET A 52 -2.37 -0.26 4.58
N GLU A 53 -2.76 0.78 5.31
CA GLU A 53 -4.15 1.18 5.53
C GLU A 53 -4.80 1.65 4.22
N GLU A 54 -4.08 2.45 3.42
CA GLU A 54 -4.55 2.88 2.11
C GLU A 54 -4.76 1.69 1.16
N LYS A 55 -3.84 0.73 1.14
CA LYS A 55 -3.99 -0.52 0.36
C LYS A 55 -5.10 -1.44 0.86
N LYS A 56 -5.48 -1.36 2.13
CA LYS A 56 -6.57 -2.17 2.71
C LYS A 56 -7.95 -1.68 2.27
N LYS A 57 -8.07 -0.46 1.77
CA LYS A 57 -9.31 0.03 1.17
C LYS A 57 -9.65 -0.91 0.01
N PRO A 58 -10.83 -1.57 0.01
CA PRO A 58 -11.22 -2.40 -1.11
C PRO A 58 -11.17 -1.54 -2.37
N PRO A 59 -10.65 -2.07 -3.49
CA PRO A 59 -10.67 -1.33 -4.75
C PRO A 59 -12.09 -0.83 -5.00
N PRO A 60 -12.26 0.40 -5.54
CA PRO A 60 -13.59 0.94 -5.78
C PRO A 60 -14.38 -0.10 -6.54
N GLU A 61 -15.54 -0.47 -6.00
CA GLU A 61 -16.42 -1.46 -6.62
C GLU A 61 -16.79 -0.90 -7.98
N VAL A 62 -16.10 -1.41 -9.02
CA VAL A 62 -16.31 -0.99 -10.39
C VAL A 62 -17.66 -1.56 -10.78
N VAL A 63 -18.72 -0.83 -10.46
CA VAL A 63 -20.07 -1.13 -10.92
C VAL A 63 -20.00 -1.00 -12.44
N ARG A 64 -19.81 -2.13 -13.12
CA ARG A 64 -19.82 -2.22 -14.58
C ARG A 64 -21.26 -2.14 -15.03
N GLU A 65 -21.83 -0.94 -14.99
CA GLU A 65 -23.11 -0.70 -15.64
C GLU A 65 -22.93 -0.97 -17.14
N PRO A 66 -23.84 -1.74 -17.77
CA PRO A 66 -23.78 -1.94 -19.20
C PRO A 66 -23.86 -0.57 -19.87
N THR A 67 -22.90 -0.27 -20.75
CA THR A 67 -22.87 0.98 -21.51
C THR A 67 -24.21 1.11 -22.23
N GLY A 68 -24.84 2.30 -22.21
CA GLY A 68 -26.20 2.48 -22.76
C GLY A 68 -26.40 1.95 -24.19
N LEU A 69 -25.32 1.91 -24.98
CA LEU A 69 -25.29 1.31 -26.31
C LEU A 69 -25.45 -0.22 -26.31
N GLN A 70 -24.82 -0.92 -25.36
CA GLN A 70 -24.92 -2.37 -25.20
C GLN A 70 -26.34 -2.77 -24.79
N TRP A 71 -26.98 -1.96 -23.94
CA TRP A 71 -28.38 -2.13 -23.57
C TRP A 71 -29.31 -2.02 -24.79
N PHE A 72 -29.06 -1.03 -25.66
CA PHE A 72 -29.83 -0.84 -26.90
C PHE A 72 -29.72 -2.04 -27.86
N GLN A 73 -28.51 -2.61 -28.02
CA GLN A 73 -28.28 -3.77 -28.88
C GLN A 73 -29.06 -5.01 -28.42
N ILE A 74 -29.05 -5.30 -27.11
CA ILE A 74 -29.80 -6.42 -26.53
C ILE A 74 -31.30 -6.21 -26.74
N TRP A 75 -31.78 -4.98 -26.57
CA TRP A 75 -33.19 -4.65 -26.71
C TRP A 75 -33.69 -4.78 -28.16
N MET A 76 -32.92 -4.27 -29.13
CA MET A 76 -33.22 -4.38 -30.55
C MET A 76 -33.22 -5.84 -31.03
N GLY A 77 -32.31 -6.67 -30.52
CA GLY A 77 -32.29 -8.11 -30.82
C GLY A 77 -33.57 -8.83 -30.38
N ARG A 78 -34.08 -8.53 -29.17
CA ARG A 78 -35.31 -9.12 -28.64
C ARG A 78 -36.55 -8.69 -29.44
N ILE A 79 -36.63 -7.42 -29.84
CA ILE A 79 -37.73 -6.91 -30.65
C ILE A 79 -37.75 -7.55 -32.04
N SER A 80 -36.57 -7.74 -32.65
CA SER A 80 -36.46 -8.37 -33.97
C SER A 80 -36.98 -9.81 -33.96
N LEU A 81 -36.66 -10.59 -32.92
CA LEU A 81 -37.18 -11.96 -32.76
C LEU A 81 -38.70 -12.00 -32.61
N LEU A 82 -39.27 -11.09 -31.80
CA LEU A 82 -40.72 -10.98 -31.63
C LEU A 82 -41.43 -10.62 -32.94
N TYR A 83 -40.88 -9.66 -33.69
CA TYR A 83 -41.41 -9.28 -35.00
C TYR A 83 -41.36 -10.44 -36.00
N LEU A 84 -40.26 -11.19 -36.03
CA LEU A 84 -40.08 -12.32 -36.94
C LEU A 84 -41.05 -13.47 -36.60
N ALA A 85 -41.25 -13.77 -35.31
CA ALA A 85 -42.24 -14.73 -34.85
C ALA A 85 -43.66 -14.31 -35.25
N PHE A 86 -44.04 -13.05 -35.02
CA PHE A 86 -45.35 -12.51 -35.41
C PHE A 86 -45.56 -12.59 -36.92
N ARG A 87 -44.55 -12.27 -37.72
CA ARG A 87 -44.59 -12.37 -39.19
C ARG A 87 -44.80 -13.82 -39.66
N LEU A 88 -44.14 -14.78 -39.02
CA LEU A 88 -44.31 -16.21 -39.33
C LEU A 88 -45.70 -16.72 -38.95
N LEU A 89 -46.23 -16.32 -37.79
CA LEU A 89 -47.60 -16.60 -37.36
C LEU A 89 -48.61 -16.06 -38.37
N LYS A 90 -48.50 -14.78 -38.74
CA LYS A 90 -49.39 -14.16 -39.74
C LYS A 90 -49.35 -14.92 -41.07
N ARG A 91 -48.16 -15.28 -41.55
CA ARG A 91 -48.00 -16.08 -42.78
C ARG A 91 -48.63 -17.48 -42.67
N ARG A 92 -48.58 -18.12 -41.50
CA ARG A 92 -49.25 -19.41 -41.29
C ARG A 92 -50.77 -19.26 -41.32
N PHE A 93 -51.32 -18.27 -40.62
CA PHE A 93 -52.76 -18.04 -40.62
C PHE A 93 -53.32 -17.74 -42.03
N THR A 94 -52.65 -16.90 -42.83
CA THR A 94 -53.08 -16.61 -44.21
C THR A 94 -52.96 -17.79 -45.17
N LYS A 95 -52.18 -18.83 -44.84
CA LYS A 95 -52.09 -20.05 -45.65
C LYS A 95 -53.11 -21.13 -45.26
N ILE A 96 -53.69 -21.01 -44.06
CA ILE A 96 -54.61 -22.00 -43.48
C ILE A 96 -56.08 -21.58 -43.71
N LEU A 97 -56.35 -20.27 -43.81
CA LEU A 97 -57.63 -19.69 -44.20
C LEU A 97 -57.74 -19.60 -45.73
#